data_AF-A0A7V2NLE0-F1
#
_entry.id   AF-A0A7V2NLE0-F1
#
_cell.length_a   1.000
_cell.length_b   1.000
_cell.length_c   1.000
_cell.angle_alpha   90.00
_cell.angle_beta   90.00
_cell.angle_gamma   90.00
#
_symmetry.space_group_name_H-M   'P 1'
#
loop_
_entity.id
_entity.type
_entity.pdbx_description
1 polymer ?
#
loop_
_entity_poly.entity_id
_entity_poly.type
_entity_poly.pdbx_seq_one_letter_code
_entity_poly.pdbx_strand_id
1 'polypeptide(L)'
;MLFHNHYVGQQWVKLHLVCMCCAADAIWHDFWTKRAQRRRFFGTISRREIPTMKTDLVYYNRCKEVLSRSPLFAGLAESLLDDMLSLFRRDTWRRGVHLDPDIFQERFFLLIEGRLEVMRINPQTGRSITLFILGPGDGIDMVTLLNTKPHELISMALDDVALISVPIGAARDWIDRHPEFNRNFLPYLGEQMRQMEDLATDLVLYDTMTRLAHLILRHIIPHHPHSDDGLYHLKLIHDLHDEGLARMVGSVRQVVNRHLQHWRKQGILHKQKFHMEVTELEALQACADEAKHHVEKRTKMI
;
A
#
# COMPACT_ATOMS: atom_id res chain seq x y z
N MET A 1 64.07 -27.52 -13.15
CA MET A 1 63.48 -28.56 -14.03
C MET A 1 62.08 -28.81 -13.51
N LEU A 2 61.07 -28.79 -14.41
CA LEU A 2 59.62 -28.95 -14.17
C LEU A 2 58.88 -27.72 -13.60
N PHE A 3 58.34 -26.91 -14.51
CA PHE A 3 56.97 -26.42 -14.41
C PHE A 3 56.27 -26.78 -15.72
N HIS A 4 55.36 -27.75 -15.66
CA HIS A 4 54.46 -28.13 -16.74
C HIS A 4 53.05 -28.18 -16.14
N ASN A 5 52.19 -27.32 -16.68
CA ASN A 5 50.78 -27.50 -17.00
C ASN A 5 49.88 -28.36 -16.09
N HIS A 6 48.80 -27.78 -15.53
CA HIS A 6 47.45 -28.09 -16.02
C HIS A 6 46.34 -27.19 -15.43
N TYR A 7 45.63 -26.54 -16.35
CA TYR A 7 44.23 -26.14 -16.23
C TYR A 7 43.35 -27.32 -15.77
N VAL A 8 42.76 -27.26 -14.57
CA VAL A 8 41.44 -27.82 -14.21
C VAL A 8 41.00 -27.12 -12.91
N GLY A 9 39.83 -26.47 -12.88
CA GLY A 9 39.28 -25.96 -11.61
C GLY A 9 38.33 -24.76 -11.66
N GLN A 10 37.60 -24.54 -12.74
CA GLN A 10 36.50 -23.55 -12.81
C GLN A 10 35.22 -24.29 -13.23
N GLN A 11 34.71 -25.18 -12.36
CA GLN A 11 33.43 -25.85 -12.62
C GLN A 11 32.74 -26.40 -11.36
N TRP A 12 32.77 -25.67 -10.23
CA TRP A 12 32.06 -26.08 -9.00
C TRP A 12 31.49 -24.89 -8.19
N VAL A 13 30.76 -23.97 -8.82
CA VAL A 13 29.84 -23.04 -8.11
C VAL A 13 28.48 -22.86 -8.82
N LYS A 14 28.21 -23.59 -9.93
CA LYS A 14 26.99 -23.37 -10.75
C LYS A 14 25.86 -24.38 -10.54
N LEU A 15 25.92 -25.23 -9.51
CA LEU A 15 24.94 -26.30 -9.34
C LEU A 15 24.44 -26.40 -7.88
N HIS A 16 23.81 -25.35 -7.36
CA HIS A 16 22.86 -25.52 -6.23
C HIS A 16 21.83 -24.40 -6.01
N LEU A 17 21.77 -23.35 -6.85
CA LEU A 17 20.78 -22.26 -6.70
C LEU A 17 19.62 -22.27 -7.71
N VAL A 18 19.49 -23.29 -8.58
CA VAL A 18 18.45 -23.33 -9.63
C VAL A 18 17.27 -24.26 -9.28
N CYS A 19 17.34 -25.03 -8.19
CA CYS A 19 16.32 -26.06 -7.91
C CYS A 19 15.18 -25.64 -6.95
N MET A 20 15.14 -24.41 -6.42
CA MET A 20 14.06 -23.94 -5.51
C MET A 20 13.11 -22.88 -6.08
N CYS A 21 13.38 -22.31 -7.26
CA CYS A 21 12.42 -21.38 -7.90
C CYS A 21 11.39 -22.09 -8.79
N CYS A 22 11.78 -23.14 -9.53
CA CYS A 22 10.88 -23.75 -10.52
C CYS A 22 9.72 -24.59 -9.92
N ALA A 23 9.83 -25.04 -8.67
CA ALA A 23 8.76 -25.80 -8.02
C ALA A 23 7.66 -24.90 -7.41
N ALA A 24 7.97 -23.63 -7.13
CA ALA A 24 6.96 -22.64 -6.79
C ALA A 24 6.17 -22.26 -8.06
N ASP A 25 6.84 -21.95 -9.16
CA ASP A 25 6.16 -21.48 -10.39
C ASP A 25 5.05 -22.42 -10.89
N ALA A 26 5.20 -23.74 -10.77
CA ALA A 26 4.20 -24.70 -11.27
C ALA A 26 2.88 -24.76 -10.46
N ILE A 27 2.93 -24.51 -9.15
CA ILE A 27 1.72 -24.52 -8.30
C ILE A 27 1.00 -23.17 -8.39
N TRP A 28 1.75 -22.09 -8.60
CA TRP A 28 1.22 -20.74 -8.77
C TRP A 28 0.58 -20.53 -10.15
N HIS A 29 1.18 -21.09 -11.22
CA HIS A 29 0.65 -20.92 -12.58
C HIS A 29 -0.71 -21.60 -12.76
N ASP A 30 -0.94 -22.79 -12.17
CA ASP A 30 -2.14 -23.60 -12.41
C ASP A 30 -3.39 -23.13 -11.63
N PHE A 31 -3.18 -22.38 -10.54
CA PHE A 31 -4.27 -21.78 -9.77
C PHE A 31 -4.78 -20.48 -10.40
N TRP A 32 -3.92 -19.75 -11.12
CA TRP A 32 -4.25 -18.47 -11.78
C TRP A 32 -4.58 -18.59 -13.29
N THR A 33 -4.22 -19.67 -13.98
CA THR A 33 -4.49 -19.88 -15.42
C THR A 33 -5.94 -20.15 -15.78
N LYS A 34 -6.79 -20.54 -14.82
CA LYS A 34 -8.22 -20.77 -15.09
C LYS A 34 -8.99 -19.46 -15.10
N ARG A 35 -8.95 -18.80 -16.26
CA ARG A 35 -9.72 -17.59 -16.66
C ARG A 35 -11.21 -17.60 -16.25
N ALA A 36 -11.79 -18.79 -16.05
CA ALA A 36 -13.18 -18.98 -15.63
C ALA A 36 -13.47 -18.72 -14.14
N GLN A 37 -12.49 -18.86 -13.23
CA GLN A 37 -12.69 -18.61 -11.79
C GLN A 37 -12.51 -17.13 -11.40
N ARG A 38 -11.76 -16.35 -12.18
CA ARG A 38 -11.54 -14.89 -11.95
C ARG A 38 -12.84 -14.08 -11.96
N ARG A 39 -13.83 -14.46 -12.78
CA ARG A 39 -15.12 -13.75 -12.89
C ARG A 39 -15.98 -13.77 -11.62
N ARG A 40 -15.69 -14.63 -10.63
CA ARG A 40 -16.54 -14.78 -9.44
C ARG A 40 -16.21 -13.79 -8.32
N PHE A 41 -15.01 -13.18 -8.35
CA PHE A 41 -14.52 -12.27 -7.30
C PHE A 41 -14.36 -10.82 -7.74
N PHE A 42 -14.10 -10.55 -9.03
CA PHE A 42 -13.85 -9.20 -9.53
C PHE A 42 -15.12 -8.56 -10.10
N GLY A 43 -15.37 -7.30 -9.71
CA GLY A 43 -16.53 -6.54 -10.16
C GLY A 43 -16.42 -6.13 -11.63
N THR A 44 -17.55 -6.00 -12.32
CA THR A 44 -17.59 -5.52 -13.71
C THR A 44 -17.30 -4.02 -13.75
N ILE A 45 -16.16 -3.62 -14.33
CA ILE A 45 -15.85 -2.23 -14.63
C ILE A 45 -16.75 -1.76 -15.78
N SER A 46 -17.53 -0.70 -15.58
CA SER A 46 -18.35 -0.11 -16.65
C SER A 46 -17.45 0.62 -17.64
N ARG A 47 -17.17 -0.01 -18.79
CA ARG A 47 -16.56 0.65 -19.96
C ARG A 47 -17.62 1.52 -20.67
N ARG A 48 -17.92 2.70 -20.14
CA ARG A 48 -18.51 3.77 -20.97
C ARG A 48 -17.36 4.49 -21.68
N GLU A 49 -17.57 4.99 -22.90
CA GLU A 49 -16.61 5.88 -23.54
C GLU A 49 -16.51 7.16 -22.69
N ILE A 50 -15.34 7.40 -22.10
CA ILE A 50 -15.11 8.51 -21.18
C ILE A 50 -14.44 9.63 -21.98
N PRO A 51 -15.02 10.84 -22.05
CA PRO A 51 -14.43 11.95 -22.78
C PRO A 51 -13.03 12.27 -22.26
N THR A 52 -12.17 12.77 -23.15
CA THR A 52 -10.80 13.17 -22.81
C THR A 52 -10.80 14.24 -21.71
N MET A 53 -9.82 14.16 -20.80
CA MET A 53 -9.78 14.91 -19.54
C MET A 53 -9.94 16.43 -19.70
N LYS A 54 -9.57 17.01 -20.85
CA LYS A 54 -9.66 18.45 -21.15
C LYS A 54 -11.10 18.97 -21.30
N THR A 55 -12.11 18.10 -21.37
CA THR A 55 -13.51 18.51 -21.59
C THR A 55 -14.23 18.93 -20.30
N ASP A 56 -13.73 18.49 -19.14
CA ASP A 56 -14.27 18.83 -17.81
C ASP A 56 -13.21 19.61 -17.01
N LEU A 57 -13.25 20.94 -17.13
CA LEU A 57 -12.24 21.82 -16.53
C LEU A 57 -12.26 21.77 -14.99
N VAL A 58 -13.42 21.49 -14.38
CA VAL A 58 -13.55 21.37 -12.92
C VAL A 58 -12.81 20.12 -12.44
N TYR A 59 -13.06 18.98 -13.09
CA TYR A 59 -12.39 17.73 -12.75
C TYR A 59 -10.89 17.79 -13.07
N TYR A 60 -10.51 18.44 -14.17
CA TYR A 60 -9.11 18.69 -14.52
C TYR A 60 -8.37 19.45 -13.41
N ASN A 61 -8.92 20.58 -12.96
CA ASN A 61 -8.33 21.41 -11.90
C ASN A 61 -8.23 20.64 -10.59
N ARG A 62 -9.23 19.82 -10.26
CA ARG A 62 -9.20 18.94 -9.09
C ARG A 62 -8.06 17.92 -9.17
N CYS A 63 -7.88 17.28 -10.34
CA CYS A 63 -6.76 16.36 -10.55
C CYS A 63 -5.41 17.07 -10.40
N LYS A 64 -5.26 18.26 -11.01
CA LYS A 64 -4.04 19.06 -10.90
C LYS A 64 -3.72 19.43 -9.46
N GLU A 65 -4.73 19.86 -8.67
CA GLU A 65 -4.58 20.16 -7.25
C GLU A 65 -4.10 18.93 -6.47
N VAL A 66 -4.74 17.78 -6.64
CA VAL A 66 -4.38 16.54 -5.93
C VAL A 66 -2.97 16.08 -6.31
N LEU A 67 -2.64 16.04 -7.60
CA LEU A 67 -1.31 15.63 -8.05
C LEU A 67 -0.22 16.60 -7.57
N SER A 68 -0.46 17.91 -7.58
CA SER A 68 0.53 18.90 -7.10
C SER A 68 0.93 18.70 -5.63
N ARG A 69 0.05 18.08 -4.83
CA ARG A 69 0.32 17.73 -3.42
C ARG A 69 0.91 16.32 -3.25
N SER A 70 0.84 15.49 -4.29
CA SER A 70 1.44 14.16 -4.26
C SER A 70 2.96 14.26 -4.27
N PRO A 71 3.68 13.52 -3.39
CA PRO A 71 5.14 13.47 -3.44
C PRO A 71 5.68 13.04 -4.80
N LEU A 72 4.89 12.28 -5.58
CA LEU A 72 5.28 11.78 -6.89
C LEU A 72 5.37 12.89 -7.96
N PHE A 73 4.57 13.95 -7.85
CA PHE A 73 4.52 15.06 -8.81
C PHE A 73 4.97 16.39 -8.20
N ALA A 74 5.51 16.37 -6.98
CA ALA A 74 5.94 17.55 -6.27
C ALA A 74 7.04 18.31 -7.04
N GLY A 75 6.88 19.63 -7.21
CA GLY A 75 7.89 20.47 -7.85
C GLY A 75 8.04 20.28 -9.37
N LEU A 76 7.16 19.53 -10.03
CA LEU A 76 7.10 19.51 -11.49
C LEU A 76 6.61 20.86 -12.02
N ALA A 77 7.15 21.29 -13.17
CA ALA A 77 6.65 22.47 -13.86
C ALA A 77 5.18 22.27 -14.26
N GLU A 78 4.37 23.32 -14.13
CA GLU A 78 2.94 23.23 -14.44
C GLU A 78 2.66 22.75 -15.86
N SER A 79 3.45 23.20 -16.84
CA SER A 79 3.30 22.78 -18.23
C SER A 79 3.53 21.27 -18.40
N LEU A 80 4.50 20.71 -17.68
CA LEU A 80 4.77 19.27 -17.72
C LEU A 80 3.64 18.48 -17.07
N LEU A 81 3.15 18.94 -15.92
CA LEU A 81 2.01 18.31 -15.27
C LEU A 81 0.77 18.35 -16.18
N ASP A 82 0.54 19.47 -16.87
CA ASP A 82 -0.57 19.63 -17.80
C ASP A 82 -0.44 18.70 -19.01
N ASP A 83 0.78 18.52 -19.54
CA ASP A 83 1.09 17.56 -20.61
C ASP A 83 0.84 16.12 -20.16
N MET A 84 1.32 15.73 -18.97
CA MET A 84 1.06 14.41 -18.39
C MET A 84 -0.45 14.18 -18.21
N LEU A 85 -1.16 15.14 -17.58
CA LEU A 85 -2.61 15.11 -17.35
C LEU A 85 -3.42 14.97 -18.66
N SER A 86 -2.90 15.46 -19.79
CA SER A 86 -3.57 15.32 -21.08
C SER A 86 -3.66 13.88 -21.59
N LEU A 87 -2.78 12.98 -21.11
CA LEU A 87 -2.75 11.56 -21.48
C LEU A 87 -3.65 10.71 -20.58
N PHE A 88 -4.11 11.27 -19.45
CA PHE A 88 -4.96 10.56 -18.52
C PHE A 88 -6.41 10.48 -19.00
N ARG A 89 -7.05 9.36 -18.67
CA ARG A 89 -8.51 9.23 -18.68
C ARG A 89 -9.01 9.15 -17.25
N ARG A 90 -10.24 9.58 -17.03
CA ARG A 90 -10.95 9.37 -15.77
C ARG A 90 -11.42 7.92 -15.66
N ASP A 91 -11.37 7.36 -14.46
CA ASP A 91 -11.96 6.08 -14.08
C ASP A 91 -12.66 6.25 -12.72
N THR A 92 -13.66 5.40 -12.43
CA THR A 92 -14.37 5.40 -11.14
C THR A 92 -14.67 3.98 -10.71
N TRP A 93 -14.47 3.66 -9.43
CA TRP A 93 -14.87 2.38 -8.86
C TRP A 93 -15.79 2.59 -7.65
N ARG A 94 -16.76 1.69 -7.50
CA ARG A 94 -17.67 1.70 -6.35
C ARG A 94 -16.99 1.08 -5.14
N ARG A 95 -17.42 1.48 -3.95
CA ARG A 95 -17.06 0.84 -2.69
C ARG A 95 -17.25 -0.68 -2.76
N GLY A 96 -16.27 -1.43 -2.26
CA GLY A 96 -16.27 -2.89 -2.19
C GLY A 96 -15.88 -3.60 -3.50
N VAL A 97 -15.61 -2.87 -4.58
CA VAL A 97 -15.10 -3.48 -5.82
C VAL A 97 -13.66 -3.96 -5.60
N HIS A 98 -13.43 -5.25 -5.88
CA HIS A 98 -12.10 -5.81 -6.04
C HIS A 98 -11.65 -5.69 -7.50
N LEU A 99 -10.36 -5.42 -7.68
CA LEU A 99 -9.75 -5.23 -9.01
C LEU A 99 -8.86 -6.40 -9.39
N ASP A 100 -8.95 -6.80 -10.66
CA ASP A 100 -8.07 -7.80 -11.25
C ASP A 100 -6.65 -7.20 -11.40
N PRO A 101 -5.60 -7.82 -10.84
CA PRO A 101 -4.23 -7.31 -10.95
C PRO A 101 -3.76 -7.08 -12.39
N ASP A 102 -4.33 -7.78 -13.38
CA ASP A 102 -3.95 -7.65 -14.78
C ASP A 102 -4.18 -6.22 -15.32
N ILE A 103 -5.12 -5.45 -14.75
CA ILE A 103 -5.36 -4.07 -15.19
C ILE A 103 -4.15 -3.16 -14.96
N PHE A 104 -3.34 -3.47 -13.93
CA PHE A 104 -2.14 -2.72 -13.59
C PHE A 104 -0.98 -3.00 -14.54
N GLN A 105 -1.05 -4.09 -15.32
CA GLN A 105 -0.09 -4.36 -16.40
C GLN A 105 -0.43 -3.61 -17.69
N GLU A 106 -1.67 -3.13 -17.84
CA GLU A 106 -2.10 -2.38 -19.01
C GLU A 106 -2.04 -0.86 -18.77
N ARG A 107 -2.35 -0.43 -17.53
CA ARG A 107 -2.52 0.98 -17.19
C ARG A 107 -1.97 1.29 -15.81
N PHE A 108 -1.39 2.48 -15.69
CA PHE A 108 -1.00 3.06 -14.42
C PHE A 108 -2.15 3.94 -13.88
N PHE A 109 -2.45 3.81 -12.60
CA PHE A 109 -3.59 4.49 -11.95
C PHE A 109 -3.10 5.38 -10.81
N LEU A 110 -3.70 6.57 -10.71
CA LEU A 110 -3.54 7.49 -9.60
C LEU A 110 -4.90 7.75 -8.95
N LEU A 111 -4.92 7.72 -7.63
CA LEU A 111 -6.13 7.95 -6.85
C LEU A 111 -6.35 9.46 -6.68
N ILE A 112 -7.54 9.95 -7.04
CA ILE A 112 -7.91 11.37 -6.92
C ILE A 112 -8.83 11.58 -5.72
N GLU A 113 -9.77 10.65 -5.48
CA GLU A 113 -10.70 10.70 -4.34
C GLU A 113 -11.00 9.31 -3.79
N GLY A 114 -11.29 9.25 -2.49
CA GLY A 114 -11.55 8.01 -1.75
C GLY A 114 -10.29 7.27 -1.31
N ARG A 115 -10.45 6.04 -0.84
CA ARG A 115 -9.36 5.18 -0.38
C ARG A 115 -9.41 3.80 -1.01
N LEU A 116 -8.23 3.21 -1.17
CA LEU A 116 -8.07 1.87 -1.71
C LEU A 116 -7.20 1.02 -0.79
N GLU A 117 -7.69 -0.16 -0.43
CA GLU A 117 -6.95 -1.16 0.34
C GLU A 117 -6.19 -2.08 -0.61
N VAL A 118 -4.86 -2.16 -0.44
CA VAL A 118 -4.00 -3.11 -1.14
C VAL A 118 -3.64 -4.23 -0.19
N MET A 119 -3.96 -5.47 -0.54
CA MET A 119 -3.78 -6.63 0.33
C MET A 119 -3.20 -7.84 -0.42
N ARG A 120 -2.63 -8.77 0.35
CA ARG A 120 -2.35 -10.14 -0.10
C ARG A 120 -3.27 -11.10 0.60
N ILE A 121 -3.67 -12.16 -0.12
CA ILE A 121 -4.56 -13.21 0.39
C ILE A 121 -3.87 -14.55 0.19
N ASN A 122 -3.83 -15.35 1.24
CA ASN A 122 -3.46 -16.75 1.15
C ASN A 122 -4.66 -17.54 0.58
N PRO A 123 -4.54 -18.14 -0.61
CA PRO A 123 -5.68 -18.77 -1.29
C PRO A 123 -6.19 -20.05 -0.59
N GLN A 124 -5.33 -20.72 0.19
CA GLN A 124 -5.69 -21.96 0.88
C GLN A 124 -6.46 -21.69 2.18
N THR A 125 -6.06 -20.64 2.91
CA THR A 125 -6.61 -20.32 4.23
C THR A 125 -7.60 -19.17 4.21
N GLY A 126 -7.64 -18.37 3.13
CA GLY A 126 -8.40 -17.13 3.03
C GLY A 126 -7.87 -16.00 3.91
N ARG A 127 -6.79 -16.23 4.68
CA ARG A 127 -6.19 -15.18 5.51
C ARG A 127 -5.59 -14.11 4.62
N SER A 128 -5.77 -12.86 5.03
CA SER A 128 -5.26 -11.71 4.30
C SER A 128 -4.53 -10.75 5.20
N ILE A 129 -3.61 -10.01 4.59
CA ILE A 129 -2.86 -8.94 5.22
C ILE A 129 -2.92 -7.71 4.33
N THR A 130 -3.25 -6.57 4.94
CA THR A 130 -3.23 -5.27 4.26
C THR A 130 -1.79 -4.80 4.22
N LEU A 131 -1.30 -4.48 3.02
CA LEU A 131 0.03 -3.91 2.83
C LEU A 131 -0.03 -2.39 2.88
N PHE A 132 -1.00 -1.79 2.19
CA PHE A 132 -1.15 -0.34 2.10
C PHE A 132 -2.63 0.07 2.12
N ILE A 133 -2.91 1.23 2.69
CA ILE A 133 -4.12 2.00 2.39
C ILE A 133 -3.67 3.21 1.58
N LEU A 134 -4.14 3.29 0.34
CA LEU A 134 -3.84 4.37 -0.58
C LEU A 134 -4.91 5.46 -0.46
N GLY A 135 -4.50 6.72 -0.52
CA GLY A 135 -5.35 7.90 -0.53
C GLY A 135 -5.09 8.81 -1.74
N PRO A 136 -5.74 9.98 -1.79
CA PRO A 136 -5.57 10.94 -2.87
C PRO A 136 -4.10 11.32 -3.11
N GLY A 137 -3.66 11.19 -4.36
CA GLY A 137 -2.29 11.46 -4.80
C GLY A 137 -1.41 10.20 -4.91
N ASP A 138 -1.84 9.06 -4.37
CA ASP A 138 -1.07 7.81 -4.41
C ASP A 138 -1.22 7.09 -5.75
N GLY A 139 -0.12 6.46 -6.18
CA GLY A 139 -0.10 5.55 -7.33
C GLY A 139 -0.36 4.11 -6.94
N ILE A 140 -1.15 3.41 -7.74
CA ILE A 140 -1.48 2.00 -7.52
C ILE A 140 -0.45 1.13 -8.23
N ASP A 141 0.09 0.17 -7.49
CA ASP A 141 1.03 -0.85 -7.98
C ASP A 141 2.25 -0.29 -8.72
N MET A 142 3.01 0.57 -8.02
CA MET A 142 4.25 1.18 -8.52
C MET A 142 5.31 0.15 -8.93
N VAL A 143 5.23 -1.07 -8.39
CA VAL A 143 6.15 -2.16 -8.71
C VAL A 143 5.93 -2.63 -10.15
N THR A 144 4.68 -2.79 -10.59
CA THR A 144 4.34 -3.14 -11.98
C THR A 144 4.67 -2.02 -12.96
N LEU A 145 4.70 -0.76 -12.50
CA LEU A 145 5.22 0.34 -13.33
C LEU A 145 6.71 0.13 -13.66
N LEU A 146 7.52 -0.29 -12.68
CA LEU A 146 8.95 -0.54 -12.86
C LEU A 146 9.29 -1.87 -13.53
N ASN A 147 8.56 -2.92 -13.19
CA ASN A 147 8.83 -4.26 -13.69
C ASN A 147 7.62 -4.76 -14.48
N THR A 148 7.87 -5.36 -15.63
CA THR A 148 6.80 -5.86 -16.50
C THR A 148 6.22 -7.19 -16.01
N LYS A 149 6.42 -7.53 -14.74
CA LYS A 149 6.04 -8.83 -14.18
C LYS A 149 4.67 -8.70 -13.51
N PRO A 150 3.86 -9.77 -13.52
CA PRO A 150 2.65 -9.80 -12.72
C PRO A 150 2.98 -9.58 -11.25
N HIS A 151 2.22 -8.70 -10.60
CA HIS A 151 2.33 -8.47 -9.17
C HIS A 151 1.05 -8.95 -8.47
N GLU A 152 1.21 -9.94 -7.60
CA GLU A 152 0.11 -10.59 -6.92
C GLU A 152 -0.39 -9.76 -5.74
N LEU A 153 -1.21 -8.77 -6.06
CA LEU A 153 -1.86 -7.88 -5.11
C LEU A 153 -3.35 -7.82 -5.40
N ILE A 154 -4.16 -7.81 -4.35
CA ILE A 154 -5.60 -7.55 -4.47
C ILE A 154 -5.85 -6.14 -4.00
N SER A 155 -6.51 -5.36 -4.86
CA SER A 155 -6.91 -3.99 -4.58
C SER A 155 -8.42 -3.93 -4.38
N MET A 156 -8.88 -3.29 -3.31
CA MET A 156 -10.30 -3.13 -2.99
C MET A 156 -10.62 -1.68 -2.65
N ALA A 157 -11.65 -1.11 -3.28
CA ALA A 157 -12.11 0.24 -2.97
C ALA A 157 -12.80 0.26 -1.58
N LEU A 158 -12.28 1.07 -0.65
CA LEU A 158 -12.87 1.24 0.69
C LEU A 158 -14.02 2.26 0.69
N ASP A 159 -14.01 3.17 -0.28
CA ASP A 159 -15.02 4.18 -0.56
C ASP A 159 -15.43 4.10 -2.04
N ASP A 160 -16.38 4.94 -2.48
CA ASP A 160 -16.48 5.25 -3.91
C ASP A 160 -15.22 6.05 -4.30
N VAL A 161 -14.46 5.54 -5.28
CA VAL A 161 -13.15 6.08 -5.65
C VAL A 161 -13.18 6.71 -7.04
N ALA A 162 -12.54 7.86 -7.17
CA ALA A 162 -12.27 8.51 -8.44
C ALA A 162 -10.78 8.41 -8.75
N LEU A 163 -10.46 7.96 -9.95
CA LEU A 163 -9.08 7.77 -10.39
C LEU A 163 -8.86 8.42 -11.73
N ILE A 164 -7.59 8.62 -12.03
CA ILE A 164 -7.13 8.83 -13.39
C ILE A 164 -6.19 7.69 -13.77
N SER A 165 -6.21 7.29 -15.03
CA SER A 165 -5.28 6.29 -15.54
C SER A 165 -4.69 6.64 -16.89
N VAL A 166 -3.50 6.13 -17.15
CA VAL A 166 -2.75 6.31 -18.41
C VAL A 166 -2.28 4.94 -18.89
N PRO A 167 -2.10 4.69 -20.21
CA PRO A 167 -1.43 3.47 -20.68
C PRO A 167 -0.07 3.30 -20.00
N ILE A 168 0.26 2.09 -19.52
CA ILE A 168 1.47 1.88 -18.71
C ILE A 168 2.75 2.24 -19.48
N GLY A 169 2.78 2.04 -20.80
CA GLY A 169 3.91 2.43 -21.64
C GLY A 169 4.18 3.93 -21.60
N ALA A 170 3.13 4.75 -21.62
CA ALA A 170 3.27 6.21 -21.51
C ALA A 170 3.72 6.64 -20.11
N ALA A 171 3.30 5.93 -19.05
CA ALA A 171 3.82 6.18 -17.70
C ALA A 171 5.31 5.82 -17.56
N ARG A 172 5.75 4.72 -18.17
CA ARG A 172 7.17 4.33 -18.20
C ARG A 172 8.01 5.33 -18.99
N ASP A 173 7.50 5.80 -20.11
CA ASP A 173 8.14 6.86 -20.90
C ASP A 173 8.42 8.12 -20.06
N TRP A 174 7.59 8.44 -19.05
CA TRP A 174 7.86 9.58 -18.17
C TRP A 174 9.08 9.37 -17.28
N ILE A 175 9.29 8.15 -16.79
CA ILE A 175 10.47 7.80 -15.98
C ILE A 175 11.75 8.03 -16.79
N ASP A 176 11.72 7.70 -18.08
CA ASP A 176 12.86 7.83 -18.99
C ASP A 176 13.08 9.27 -19.48
N ARG A 177 12.00 10.00 -19.78
CA ARG A 177 12.06 11.31 -20.45
C ARG A 177 12.04 12.52 -19.51
N HIS A 178 11.55 12.35 -18.27
CA HIS A 178 11.37 13.45 -17.32
C HIS A 178 12.18 13.19 -16.04
N PRO A 179 13.47 13.60 -16.00
CA PRO A 179 14.32 13.44 -14.84
C PRO A 179 13.72 14.02 -13.55
N GLU A 180 12.97 15.10 -13.66
CA GLU A 180 12.21 15.73 -12.58
C GLU A 180 11.17 14.80 -11.96
N PHE A 181 10.45 14.01 -12.76
CA PHE A 181 9.53 12.98 -12.26
C PHE A 181 10.30 11.84 -11.60
N ASN A 182 11.38 11.38 -12.24
CA ASN A 182 12.20 10.28 -11.71
C ASN A 182 12.85 10.64 -10.36
N ARG A 183 13.24 11.91 -10.16
CA ARG A 183 13.76 12.42 -8.87
C ARG A 183 12.76 12.28 -7.73
N ASN A 184 11.47 12.35 -8.00
CA ASN A 184 10.40 12.15 -7.01
C ASN A 184 10.03 10.69 -6.85
N PHE A 185 10.10 9.93 -7.94
CA PHE A 185 9.73 8.53 -8.02
C PHE A 185 10.57 7.64 -7.09
N LEU A 186 11.90 7.79 -7.07
CA LEU A 186 12.77 6.96 -6.24
C LEU A 186 12.57 7.20 -4.72
N PRO A 187 12.51 8.44 -4.20
CA PRO A 187 12.13 8.69 -2.81
C PRO A 187 10.76 8.13 -2.45
N TYR A 188 9.77 8.25 -3.34
CA TYR A 188 8.44 7.67 -3.13
C TYR A 188 8.53 6.16 -2.92
N LEU A 189 9.26 5.43 -3.77
CA LEU A 189 9.48 4.00 -3.60
C LEU A 189 10.27 3.65 -2.33
N GLY A 190 11.28 4.45 -1.99
CA GLY A 190 12.02 4.27 -0.74
C GLY A 190 11.13 4.37 0.49
N GLU A 191 10.12 5.24 0.46
CA GLU A 191 9.13 5.34 1.52
C GLU A 191 8.20 4.11 1.56
N GLN A 192 7.74 3.62 0.41
CA GLN A 192 6.96 2.38 0.36
C GLN A 192 7.76 1.16 0.87
N MET A 193 9.06 1.11 0.58
CA MET A 193 9.96 0.07 1.10
C MET A 193 10.08 0.13 2.62
N ARG A 194 10.30 1.33 3.19
CA ARG A 194 10.30 1.52 4.65
C ARG A 194 9.01 1.07 5.30
N GLN A 195 7.86 1.39 4.71
CA GLN A 195 6.57 0.93 5.24
C GLN A 195 6.44 -0.60 5.26
N MET A 196 7.00 -1.29 4.27
CA MET A 196 7.03 -2.77 4.25
C MET A 196 8.01 -3.34 5.28
N GLU A 197 9.16 -2.70 5.47
CA GLU A 197 10.14 -3.06 6.52
C GLU A 197 9.53 -2.88 7.92
N ASP A 198 8.82 -1.78 8.16
CA ASP A 198 8.10 -1.52 9.40
C ASP A 198 7.02 -2.57 9.65
N LEU A 199 6.23 -2.91 8.62
CA LEU A 199 5.22 -3.97 8.73
C LEU A 199 5.85 -5.33 9.06
N ALA A 200 6.95 -5.70 8.39
CA ALA A 200 7.64 -6.95 8.66
C ALA A 200 8.20 -6.98 10.09
N THR A 201 8.82 -5.88 10.52
CA THR A 201 9.35 -5.68 11.88
C THR A 201 8.24 -5.82 12.91
N ASP A 202 7.11 -5.15 12.68
CA ASP A 202 5.92 -5.21 13.51
C ASP A 202 5.46 -6.64 13.75
N LEU A 203 5.23 -7.37 12.65
CA LEU A 203 4.68 -8.73 12.70
C LEU A 203 5.58 -9.73 13.43
N VAL A 204 6.90 -9.53 13.40
CA VAL A 204 7.88 -10.47 13.96
C VAL A 204 8.26 -10.11 15.40
N LEU A 205 8.42 -8.82 15.71
CA LEU A 205 9.03 -8.39 16.98
C LEU A 205 8.01 -7.99 18.05
N TYR A 206 6.81 -7.57 17.65
CA TYR A 206 5.86 -6.95 18.57
C TYR A 206 4.57 -7.74 18.71
N ASP A 207 3.93 -7.66 19.87
CA ASP A 207 2.60 -8.26 20.08
C ASP A 207 1.49 -7.47 19.37
N THR A 208 0.27 -8.03 19.34
CA THR A 208 -0.84 -7.39 18.61
C THR A 208 -1.22 -6.02 19.16
N MET A 209 -1.09 -5.78 20.46
CA MET A 209 -1.46 -4.51 21.08
C MET A 209 -0.48 -3.41 20.66
N THR A 210 0.81 -3.72 20.71
CA THR A 210 1.90 -2.85 20.29
C THR A 210 1.80 -2.53 18.80
N ARG A 211 1.59 -3.55 17.94
CA ARG A 211 1.39 -3.34 16.50
C ARG A 211 0.19 -2.44 16.20
N LEU A 212 -0.90 -2.59 16.96
CA LEU A 212 -2.07 -1.73 16.83
C LEU A 212 -1.78 -0.29 17.26
N ALA A 213 -0.95 -0.09 18.28
CA ALA A 213 -0.52 1.25 18.68
C ALA A 213 0.35 1.89 17.59
N HIS A 214 1.35 1.17 17.07
CA HIS A 214 2.16 1.63 15.92
C HIS A 214 1.30 1.97 14.70
N LEU A 215 0.29 1.15 14.40
CA LEU A 215 -0.63 1.42 13.30
C LEU A 215 -1.38 2.74 13.51
N ILE A 216 -1.98 2.94 14.68
CA ILE A 216 -2.77 4.15 14.97
C ILE A 216 -1.86 5.38 14.94
N LEU A 217 -0.70 5.33 15.60
CA LEU A 217 0.26 6.45 15.65
C LEU A 217 0.72 6.89 14.25
N ARG A 218 1.01 5.95 13.33
CA ARG A 218 1.37 6.26 11.93
C ARG A 218 0.28 7.00 11.16
N HIS A 219 -0.96 6.89 11.60
CA HIS A 219 -2.11 7.50 10.96
C HIS A 219 -2.62 8.74 11.69
N ILE A 220 -1.96 9.20 12.76
CA ILE A 220 -2.33 10.47 13.37
C ILE A 220 -2.03 11.63 12.42
N ILE A 221 -3.01 12.52 12.27
CA ILE A 221 -2.81 13.79 11.58
C ILE A 221 -2.08 14.72 12.56
N PRO A 222 -0.95 15.34 12.18
CA PRO A 222 -0.27 16.31 13.03
C PRO A 222 -1.26 17.37 13.51
N HIS A 223 -1.35 17.53 14.84
CA HIS A 223 -2.32 18.41 15.47
C HIS A 223 -2.06 19.86 15.02
N HIS A 224 -3.07 20.53 14.48
CA HIS A 224 -2.98 21.96 14.25
C HIS A 224 -3.23 22.69 15.59
N PRO A 225 -2.55 23.81 15.88
CA PRO A 225 -2.75 24.57 17.13
C PRO A 225 -4.15 25.12 17.36
N HIS A 226 -5.08 24.94 16.40
CA HIS A 226 -6.42 25.52 16.38
C HIS A 226 -7.56 24.49 16.47
N SER A 227 -7.28 23.20 16.72
CA SER A 227 -8.32 22.23 17.07
C SER A 227 -8.64 22.32 18.57
N ASP A 228 -9.80 22.91 18.87
CA ASP A 228 -10.28 23.25 20.22
C ASP A 228 -10.73 22.04 21.08
N ASP A 229 -10.69 20.81 20.55
CA ASP A 229 -11.25 19.62 21.23
C ASP A 229 -10.20 18.74 21.94
N GLY A 230 -8.91 18.98 21.73
CA GLY A 230 -7.82 18.15 22.27
C GLY A 230 -7.81 16.71 21.72
N LEU A 231 -8.47 16.46 20.58
CA LEU A 231 -8.55 15.16 19.95
C LEU A 231 -7.61 15.05 18.74
N TYR A 232 -6.92 13.92 18.64
CA TYR A 232 -6.05 13.59 17.52
C TYR A 232 -6.82 12.77 16.49
N HIS A 233 -7.10 13.37 15.34
CA HIS A 233 -7.78 12.69 14.23
C HIS A 233 -6.84 11.76 13.45
N LEU A 234 -7.42 10.73 12.83
CA LEU A 234 -6.68 9.75 12.04
C LEU A 234 -6.90 9.96 10.53
N LYS A 235 -5.82 9.97 9.74
CA LYS A 235 -5.89 9.88 8.28
C LYS A 235 -6.14 8.42 7.88
N LEU A 236 -6.88 8.23 6.79
CA LEU A 236 -7.09 6.94 6.09
C LEU A 236 -7.77 5.80 6.87
N ILE A 237 -7.66 5.73 8.20
CA ILE A 237 -8.18 4.61 9.00
C ILE A 237 -9.26 5.01 10.02
N HIS A 238 -9.62 6.29 10.10
CA HIS A 238 -10.52 6.83 11.14
C HIS A 238 -11.86 6.09 11.21
N ASP A 239 -12.44 5.67 10.09
CA ASP A 239 -13.74 5.00 10.01
C ASP A 239 -13.64 3.48 9.72
N LEU A 240 -12.45 2.88 9.84
CA LEU A 240 -12.28 1.48 9.53
C LEU A 240 -12.93 0.56 10.57
N HIS A 241 -13.54 -0.50 10.05
CA HIS A 241 -14.03 -1.60 10.86
C HIS A 241 -12.85 -2.33 11.50
N ASP A 242 -13.08 -2.92 12.68
CA ASP A 242 -12.06 -3.67 13.42
C ASP A 242 -11.45 -4.81 12.60
N GLU A 243 -12.17 -5.32 11.61
CA GLU A 243 -11.66 -6.32 10.66
C GLU A 243 -10.60 -5.77 9.70
N GLY A 244 -10.77 -4.53 9.21
CA GLY A 244 -9.76 -3.86 8.41
C GLY A 244 -8.50 -3.61 9.22
N LEU A 245 -8.65 -3.09 10.44
CA LEU A 245 -7.52 -2.92 11.37
C LEU A 245 -6.83 -4.25 11.70
N ALA A 246 -7.59 -5.33 11.86
CA ALA A 246 -7.05 -6.66 12.08
C ALA A 246 -6.20 -7.16 10.91
N ARG A 247 -6.62 -6.93 9.65
CA ARG A 247 -5.80 -7.25 8.48
C ARG A 247 -4.51 -6.42 8.44
N MET A 248 -4.56 -5.15 8.84
CA MET A 248 -3.38 -4.27 8.87
C MET A 248 -2.34 -4.70 9.93
N VAL A 249 -2.76 -5.25 11.06
CA VAL A 249 -1.85 -5.69 12.14
C VAL A 249 -1.58 -7.20 12.15
N GLY A 250 -2.01 -7.92 11.10
CA GLY A 250 -1.85 -9.36 10.98
C GLY A 250 -2.50 -10.15 12.12
N SER A 251 -3.73 -9.78 12.51
CA SER A 251 -4.48 -10.41 13.59
C SER A 251 -5.93 -10.71 13.17
N VAL A 252 -6.77 -11.09 14.12
CA VAL A 252 -8.20 -11.33 13.92
C VAL A 252 -9.04 -10.26 14.59
N ARG A 253 -10.22 -9.98 14.02
CA ARG A 253 -11.16 -8.95 14.49
C ARG A 253 -11.41 -9.00 16.01
N GLN A 254 -11.61 -10.19 16.57
CA GLN A 254 -11.91 -10.36 17.99
C GLN A 254 -10.77 -9.88 18.91
N VAL A 255 -9.51 -10.13 18.51
CA VAL A 255 -8.34 -9.70 19.28
C VAL A 255 -8.19 -8.18 19.21
N VAL A 256 -8.28 -7.59 18.01
CA VAL A 256 -8.22 -6.14 17.83
C VAL A 256 -9.34 -5.42 18.58
N ASN A 257 -10.58 -5.91 18.47
CA ASN A 257 -11.71 -5.33 19.19
C ASN A 257 -11.46 -5.31 20.70
N ARG A 258 -10.92 -6.39 21.28
CA ARG A 258 -10.58 -6.43 22.71
C ARG A 258 -9.56 -5.36 23.11
N HIS A 259 -8.51 -5.15 22.32
CA HIS A 259 -7.52 -4.09 22.59
C HIS A 259 -8.13 -2.69 22.44
N LEU A 260 -8.93 -2.45 21.39
CA LEU A 260 -9.63 -1.17 21.22
C LEU A 260 -10.59 -0.89 22.39
N GLN A 261 -11.32 -1.90 22.87
CA GLN A 261 -12.21 -1.75 24.04
C GLN A 261 -11.43 -1.49 25.34
N HIS A 262 -10.25 -2.08 25.49
CA HIS A 262 -9.37 -1.81 26.61
C HIS A 262 -8.94 -0.33 26.65
N TRP A 263 -8.44 0.19 25.53
CA TRP A 263 -8.04 1.60 25.41
C TRP A 263 -9.22 2.57 25.53
N ARG A 264 -10.41 2.22 25.04
CA ARG A 264 -11.63 3.02 25.28
C ARG A 264 -11.96 3.15 26.76
N LYS A 265 -11.85 2.06 27.52
CA LYS A 265 -12.13 2.09 28.98
C LYS A 265 -11.11 2.94 29.75
N GLN A 266 -9.89 3.03 29.23
CA GLN A 266 -8.84 3.87 29.79
C GLN A 266 -8.89 5.33 29.31
N GLY A 267 -9.81 5.67 28.40
CA GLY A 267 -9.89 7.01 27.81
C GLY A 267 -8.80 7.33 26.80
N ILE A 268 -8.00 6.35 26.37
CA ILE A 268 -6.88 6.58 25.41
C ILE A 268 -7.42 6.88 24.01
N LEU A 269 -8.54 6.26 23.64
CA LEU A 269 -9.19 6.49 22.35
C LEU A 269 -10.70 6.60 22.49
N HIS A 270 -11.28 7.43 21.63
CA HIS A 270 -12.71 7.51 21.41
C HIS A 270 -13.06 6.78 20.11
N LYS A 271 -14.06 5.89 20.13
CA LYS A 271 -14.57 5.23 18.91
C LYS A 271 -16.08 5.17 18.90
N GLN A 272 -16.74 5.87 17.98
CA GLN A 272 -18.19 5.90 17.84
C GLN A 272 -18.60 5.80 16.37
N LYS A 273 -19.60 4.95 16.06
CA LYS A 273 -20.13 4.75 14.69
C LYS A 273 -19.01 4.59 13.63
N PHE A 274 -18.03 3.75 13.94
CA PHE A 274 -16.83 3.47 13.15
C PHE A 274 -15.75 4.56 13.17
N HIS A 275 -16.08 5.82 13.46
CA HIS A 275 -15.11 6.90 13.61
C HIS A 275 -14.26 6.74 14.87
N MET A 276 -12.95 6.92 14.74
CA MET A 276 -11.94 6.73 15.78
C MET A 276 -11.04 7.95 15.88
N GLU A 277 -10.85 8.41 17.11
CA GLU A 277 -9.98 9.52 17.49
C GLU A 277 -9.14 9.11 18.69
N VAL A 278 -7.92 9.65 18.77
CA VAL A 278 -7.03 9.44 19.92
C VAL A 278 -7.21 10.61 20.88
N THR A 279 -7.42 10.32 22.15
CA THR A 279 -7.65 11.32 23.19
C THR A 279 -6.39 11.54 24.03
N GLU A 280 -5.63 10.48 24.30
CA GLU A 280 -4.38 10.54 25.07
C GLU A 280 -3.21 10.05 24.23
N LEU A 281 -2.56 10.96 23.51
CA LEU A 281 -1.45 10.62 22.61
C LEU A 281 -0.26 10.00 23.36
N GLU A 282 0.13 10.59 24.49
CA GLU A 282 1.27 10.12 25.29
C GLU A 282 1.04 8.70 25.83
N ALA A 283 -0.19 8.40 26.28
CA ALA A 283 -0.54 7.07 26.75
C ALA A 283 -0.50 6.03 25.61
N LEU A 284 -0.94 6.40 24.40
CA LEU A 284 -0.84 5.54 23.22
C LEU A 284 0.62 5.31 22.81
N GLN A 285 1.47 6.34 22.90
CA GLN A 285 2.92 6.22 22.67
C GLN A 285 3.57 5.28 23.68
N ALA A 286 3.21 5.38 24.96
CA ALA A 286 3.70 4.45 25.98
C ALA A 286 3.32 3.00 25.65
N CYS A 287 2.10 2.74 25.17
CA CYS A 287 1.68 1.41 24.72
C CYS A 287 2.48 0.89 23.51
N ALA A 288 2.98 1.78 22.64
CA ALA A 288 3.89 1.41 21.55
C ALA A 288 5.31 1.10 22.06
N ASP A 289 5.78 1.79 23.10
CA ASP A 289 7.12 1.63 23.64
C ASP A 289 7.27 0.51 24.68
N GLU A 290 6.19 0.09 25.37
CA GLU A 290 6.22 -0.91 26.46
C GLU A 290 6.78 -2.27 26.02
N ALA A 291 6.74 -2.63 24.73
CA ALA A 291 7.36 -3.85 24.22
C ALA A 291 8.91 -3.82 24.26
N LYS A 292 9.54 -2.63 24.22
CA LYS A 292 11.01 -2.50 24.39
C LYS A 292 11.44 -2.99 25.79
N HIS A 293 10.63 -2.75 26.82
CA HIS A 293 10.93 -3.15 28.20
C HIS A 293 10.82 -4.66 28.44
N HIS A 294 9.96 -5.37 27.72
CA HIS A 294 9.88 -6.84 27.82
C HIS A 294 11.08 -7.53 27.18
N VAL A 295 11.65 -6.98 26.11
CA VAL A 295 12.89 -7.47 25.48
C VAL A 295 14.11 -7.22 26.39
N GLU A 296 14.24 -6.01 26.96
CA GLU A 296 15.35 -5.70 27.88
C GLU A 296 15.32 -6.51 29.19
N LYS A 297 14.13 -6.77 29.75
CA LYS A 297 13.99 -7.66 30.92
C LYS A 297 14.39 -9.10 30.60
N ARG A 298 14.17 -9.57 29.36
CA ARG A 298 14.55 -10.93 28.96
C ARG A 298 16.05 -11.08 28.73
N THR A 299 16.72 -10.06 28.19
CA THR A 299 18.17 -10.03 27.98
C THR A 299 18.95 -9.89 29.29
N LYS A 300 18.38 -9.27 30.33
CA LYS A 300 18.97 -9.18 31.68
C LYS A 300 18.80 -10.44 32.54
N MET A 301 18.06 -11.45 32.06
CA MET A 301 17.82 -12.72 32.77
C MET A 301 18.57 -13.92 32.17
N ILE A 302 19.47 -13.70 31.21
CA ILE A 302 20.39 -14.69 30.62
C ILE A 302 21.80 -14.32 31.04
#